data_AF-A0A1D2X378-F1
#
_entry.id   AF-A0A1D2X378-F1
#
_cell.length_a   1.000
_cell.length_b   1.000
_cell.length_c   1.000
_cell.angle_alpha   90.00
_cell.angle_beta   90.00
_cell.angle_gamma   90.00
#
_symmetry.space_group_name_H-M   'P 1'
#
loop_
_entity.id
_entity.type
_entity.pdbx_description
1 polymer ?
#
loop_
_entity_poly.entity_id
_entity_poly.type
_entity_poly.pdbx_seq_one_letter_code
_entity_poly.pdbx_strand_id
1 'polypeptide(L)' 'MARKNDKTLPASGAGIVRYFNDDTSGIKLSPNQVVIATIIIALICIALRFTTSVGY' A
#
# COMPACT_ATOMS: atom_id res chain seq x y z
N MET A 1 -26.22 14.91 29.43
CA MET A 1 -25.98 14.47 28.03
C MET A 1 -25.23 15.59 27.30
N ALA A 2 -23.93 15.45 27.09
CA ALA A 2 -23.11 16.48 26.45
C ALA A 2 -23.30 16.43 24.92
N ARG A 3 -23.89 17.49 24.34
CA ARG A 3 -23.97 17.68 22.89
C ARG A 3 -22.56 18.00 22.37
N LYS A 4 -21.96 17.03 21.67
CA LYS A 4 -20.65 17.14 21.03
C LYS A 4 -20.73 18.25 19.96
N ASN A 5 -20.31 19.45 20.35
CA ASN A 5 -20.11 20.57 19.44
C ASN A 5 -19.00 20.18 18.46
N ASP A 6 -19.40 20.01 17.21
CA ASP A 6 -18.64 20.20 15.99
C ASP A 6 -17.92 21.56 16.01
N LYS A 7 -16.82 21.61 16.76
CA LYS A 7 -15.89 22.73 16.73
C LYS A 7 -15.22 22.74 15.36
N THR A 8 -15.82 23.46 14.41
CA THR A 8 -15.16 23.97 13.21
C THR A 8 -14.02 24.86 13.66
N LEU A 9 -12.83 24.27 13.75
CA LEU A 9 -11.60 24.98 14.07
C LEU A 9 -11.27 25.93 12.90
N PRO A 10 -10.79 27.16 13.17
CA PRO A 10 -10.48 28.13 12.14
C PRO A 10 -9.37 27.60 11.23
N ALA A 11 -9.54 27.83 9.93
CA ALA A 11 -8.69 27.37 8.83
C ALA A 11 -7.32 28.09 8.78
N SER A 12 -6.55 28.08 9.88
CA SER A 12 -5.22 28.69 9.94
C SER A 12 -4.08 27.64 9.92
N GLY A 13 -4.39 26.35 10.08
CA GLY A 13 -3.45 25.24 9.90
C GLY A 13 -3.60 24.47 8.58
N ALA A 14 -4.59 24.84 7.75
CA ALA A 14 -5.11 24.02 6.64
C ALA A 14 -4.11 23.71 5.51
N GLY A 15 -3.01 24.46 5.40
CA GLY A 15 -1.96 24.19 4.41
C GLY A 15 -1.13 22.96 4.78
N ILE A 16 -0.54 22.94 5.97
CA ILE A 16 0.34 21.85 6.41
C ILE A 16 -0.43 20.52 6.55
N VAL A 17 -1.63 20.52 7.13
CA VAL A 17 -2.45 19.29 7.24
C VAL A 17 -3.02 18.81 5.89
N ARG A 18 -3.15 19.67 4.87
CA ARG A 18 -3.47 19.21 3.50
C ARG A 18 -2.25 18.61 2.80
N TYR A 19 -1.06 19.18 2.95
CA TYR A 19 0.17 18.61 2.40
C TYR A 19 0.39 17.17 2.91
N PHE A 20 0.17 16.91 4.20
CA PHE A 20 0.27 15.56 4.75
C PHE A 20 -0.87 14.61 4.35
N ASN A 21 -1.98 15.13 3.84
CA ASN A 21 -3.14 14.33 3.43
C ASN A 21 -3.16 14.04 1.91
N ASP A 22 -2.46 14.85 1.10
CA ASP A 22 -2.34 14.62 -0.35
C ASP A 22 -1.26 13.60 -0.70
N ASP A 23 -0.19 13.48 0.09
CA ASP A 23 0.89 12.49 -0.15
C ASP A 23 0.46 11.03 0.11
N THR A 24 -0.71 10.80 0.73
CA THR A 24 -1.28 9.46 0.94
C THR A 24 -2.23 9.00 -0.18
N SER A 25 -2.28 9.72 -1.31
CA SER A 25 -3.03 9.27 -2.49
C SER A 25 -2.18 8.31 -3.33
N GLY A 26 -1.99 7.11 -2.82
CA GLY A 26 -1.27 6.04 -3.51
C GLY A 26 -1.89 4.68 -3.18
N ILE A 27 -1.68 3.70 -4.06
CA ILE A 27 -2.04 2.30 -3.76
C ILE A 27 -1.22 1.90 -2.52
N LYS A 28 -1.89 1.80 -1.37
CA LYS A 28 -1.29 1.32 -0.13
C LYS A 28 -1.03 -0.18 -0.27
N LEU A 29 0.10 -0.54 -0.84
CA LEU A 29 0.60 -1.91 -0.83
C LEU A 29 1.08 -2.22 0.59
N SER A 30 0.41 -3.15 1.25
CA SER A 30 0.91 -3.67 2.51
C SER A 30 2.20 -4.46 2.25
N PRO A 31 3.21 -4.40 3.14
CA PRO A 31 4.46 -5.16 2.99
C PRO A 31 4.20 -6.66 2.79
N ASN A 32 3.17 -7.20 3.43
CA ASN A 32 2.77 -8.60 3.28
C ASN A 32 2.37 -8.95 1.83
N GLN A 33 1.67 -8.05 1.13
CA GLN A 33 1.29 -8.30 -0.27
C GLN A 33 2.52 -8.37 -1.19
N VAL A 34 3.54 -7.54 -0.93
CA VAL A 34 4.79 -7.55 -1.70
C VAL A 34 5.52 -8.88 -1.51
N VAL A 35 5.64 -9.35 -0.26
CA VAL A 35 6.29 -10.62 0.07
C VAL A 35 5.60 -11.80 -0.62
N ILE A 36 4.27 -11.85 -0.57
CA ILE A 36 3.49 -12.92 -1.22
C ILE A 36 3.70 -12.88 -2.74
N ALA A 37 3.65 -11.70 -3.36
CA ALA A 37 3.88 -11.56 -4.79
C ALA A 37 5.28 -12.04 -5.21
N THR A 38 6.31 -11.70 -4.43
CA THR A 38 7.69 -12.15 -4.69
C THR A 38 7.82 -13.68 -4.60
N ILE A 39 7.21 -14.31 -3.60
CA ILE A 39 7.24 -15.77 -3.45
C ILE A 39 6.58 -16.47 -4.64
N ILE A 40 5.42 -15.98 -5.10
CA ILE A 40 4.72 -16.54 -6.26
C ILE A 40 5.59 -16.46 -7.51
N ILE A 41 6.21 -15.30 -7.76
CA ILE A 41 7.09 -15.11 -8.92
C ILE A 41 8.30 -16.06 -8.84
N ALA A 42 8.92 -16.20 -7.66
CA ALA A 42 10.03 -17.13 -7.47
C ALA A 42 9.65 -18.58 -7.77
N LEU A 43 8.48 -19.03 -7.31
CA LEU A 43 7.97 -20.38 -7.60
C LEU A 43 7.73 -20.59 -9.10
N ILE A 44 7.18 -19.59 -9.79
CA ILE A 44 6.97 -19.64 -11.25
C ILE A 44 8.32 -19.73 -11.98
N CYS A 45 9.32 -18.93 -11.58
CA CYS A 45 10.66 -19.00 -12.16
C CYS A 45 11.30 -20.37 -11.96
N ILE A 46 11.16 -20.98 -10.78
CA ILE A 46 11.70 -22.32 -10.50
C ILE A 46 10.96 -23.37 -11.33
N ALA A 47 9.63 -23.35 -11.36
CA ALA A 47 8.83 -24.30 -12.14
C ALA A 47 9.14 -24.20 -13.64
N LEU A 48 9.26 -22.97 -14.15
CA LEU A 48 9.63 -22.71 -15.54
C LEU A 48 11.07 -23.17 -15.84
N ARG A 49 12.00 -22.95 -14.91
CA ARG A 49 13.37 -23.47 -15.04
C ARG A 49 13.39 -24.98 -15.07
N PHE A 50 12.58 -25.65 -14.25
CA PHE A 50 12.53 -27.10 -14.17
C PHE A 50 11.94 -27.72 -15.45
N THR A 51 10.82 -27.16 -15.96
CA THR A 51 10.23 -27.63 -17.22
C THR A 51 11.14 -27.38 -18.42
N THR A 52 11.80 -26.21 -18.49
CA THR A 52 12.78 -25.96 -19.55
C THR A 52 14.04 -26.81 -19.41
N SER A 53 14.51 -27.13 -18.20
CA SER A 53 15.68 -28.00 -18.01
C SER A 53 15.41 -29.49 -18.26
N VAL A 54 14.16 -29.94 -18.18
CA VAL A 54 13.75 -31.33 -18.43
C VAL A 54 13.45 -31.59 -19.92
N GLY A 55 13.20 -30.54 -20.70
CA GLY A 55 12.84 -30.64 -22.12
C GLY A 55 14.00 -30.65 -23.12
N TYR A 56 15.25 -30.59 -22.67
CA TYR A 56 16.47 -30.77 -23.49
C TYR A 56 17.19 -32.06 -23.10
#